data_AF-A0AAE3VVI2-F1
#
_entry.id   AF-A0AAE3VVI2-F1
#
_cell.length_a   1.000
_cell.length_b   1.000
_cell.length_c   1.000
_cell.angle_alpha   90.00
_cell.angle_beta   90.00
_cell.angle_gamma   90.00
#
_symmetry.space_group_name_H-M   'P 1'
#
loop_
_entity.id
_entity.type
_entity.pdbx_description
1 polymer ?
#
loop_
_entity_poly.entity_id
_entity_poly.type
_entity_poly.pdbx_seq_one_letter_code
_entity_poly.pdbx_strand_id
1 'polypeptide(L)'
;MNTFRRKALLAALAAALVLGPAGFVMIARDGAVAAVADLADPALKDVAMRLVSSAENSSLDWQEQYGYIEDIGDGRGYTAGIIGFCSGTGDMLAVVERYTSAAPENVLAAYLPALRAVNGTDSHDGLDGFPDAWRKAAADPAFRAAQDAERDETYFAPAVGQAKEDGLRALGQFAYYDAIVMHGPGAGLGDIRSAALEAAEPPSQGGDETAYLEAFLDARVAAMRTEAAHRDTGRVDTAQRVFLRDGNLDLTPPLRWEVYGLPFEIAALGPASSDGVFVHPGVLVGAERLAAMDARSAAFDDMMASRYASLDRTPTPRATVECGSYSRPNHGCTDEREDAIAAYTLALAWHVTRDDRYAMAAITIMDAWSATLERHTNSNAPLQAGWAGSVWPRAAEIIRYGYGDWPAAERFATMLRDVYLPTVIKGSCSNGNWELSMIEAAVGISVFLDDRFNYERAMAMFAERVPAYLYLSSDGPAPVSVPRCGDSRWHGQRTFVDGLAQETCRDFTHTGYGISAITHVLETARLQGQDLWPRYGERVRAALELHARYQLGARVPASLCGGELTLGLGPIAEVGYAALGAPDLPHTAELVAQSRPAGTNNLFVAWETLTHG
;
A
#
# COMPACT_ATOMS: atom_id res chain seq x y z
N MET A 1 -47.70 52.13 31.15
CA MET A 1 -47.19 51.97 29.76
C MET A 1 -45.69 52.21 29.77
N ASN A 2 -44.78 51.44 29.21
CA ASN A 2 -44.71 50.04 28.73
C ASN A 2 -43.18 49.85 28.47
N THR A 3 -42.49 48.91 29.14
CA THR A 3 -41.87 47.69 28.54
C THR A 3 -40.58 47.92 27.71
N PHE A 4 -39.49 47.13 27.76
CA PHE A 4 -39.13 45.90 28.48
C PHE A 4 -37.64 45.50 28.22
N ARG A 5 -37.09 44.66 29.13
CA ARG A 5 -36.17 43.49 28.94
C ARG A 5 -34.68 43.72 28.56
N ARG A 6 -33.71 42.91 29.01
CA ARG A 6 -33.69 41.58 29.67
C ARG A 6 -32.38 41.38 30.47
N LYS A 7 -32.43 40.55 31.53
CA LYS A 7 -31.36 40.21 32.49
C LYS A 7 -30.67 38.87 32.17
N ALA A 8 -29.41 38.74 32.59
CA ALA A 8 -28.72 37.48 32.90
C ALA A 8 -28.70 37.26 34.43
N LEU A 9 -28.59 36.02 34.93
CA LEU A 9 -27.68 35.65 36.03
C LEU A 9 -27.66 34.14 36.36
N LEU A 10 -26.47 33.75 36.83
CA LEU A 10 -25.96 32.50 37.41
C LEU A 10 -26.80 31.83 38.51
N ALA A 11 -26.60 30.52 38.71
CA ALA A 11 -26.94 29.78 39.93
C ALA A 11 -25.74 28.95 40.44
N ALA A 12 -25.68 28.81 41.77
CA ALA A 12 -24.51 28.50 42.59
C ALA A 12 -24.34 27.01 42.97
N LEU A 13 -23.09 26.62 43.28
CA LEU A 13 -22.72 25.39 43.99
C LEU A 13 -22.81 25.59 45.52
N ALA A 14 -23.30 24.58 46.23
CA ALA A 14 -23.02 24.38 47.65
C ALA A 14 -22.76 22.89 47.92
N ALA A 15 -21.61 22.60 48.54
CA ALA A 15 -21.14 21.28 48.92
C ALA A 15 -21.63 20.90 50.33
N ALA A 16 -21.91 19.61 50.54
CA ALA A 16 -21.98 19.00 51.86
C ALA A 16 -21.25 17.64 51.83
N LEU A 17 -20.18 17.56 52.63
CA LEU A 17 -19.32 16.40 52.85
C LEU A 17 -19.95 15.49 53.91
N VAL A 18 -20.10 14.18 53.63
CA VAL A 18 -20.26 13.13 54.64
C VAL A 18 -19.27 12.01 54.32
N LEU A 19 -18.48 11.60 55.32
CA LEU A 19 -17.36 10.67 55.24
C LEU A 19 -17.78 9.22 55.57
N GLY A 20 -17.44 8.30 54.65
CA GLY A 20 -17.01 6.91 54.91
C GLY A 20 -18.02 5.77 54.68
N PRO A 21 -17.56 4.51 54.45
CA PRO A 21 -16.34 4.05 53.79
C PRO A 21 -16.59 2.99 52.67
N ALA A 22 -15.63 2.91 51.74
CA ALA A 22 -15.33 1.76 50.86
C ALA A 22 -16.50 1.06 50.13
N GLY A 23 -16.89 1.63 48.99
CA GLY A 23 -17.57 0.90 47.91
C GLY A 23 -16.82 1.17 46.61
N PHE A 24 -16.18 0.14 46.06
CA PHE A 24 -15.67 0.14 44.70
C PHE A 24 -16.86 0.44 43.75
N VAL A 25 -16.91 1.65 43.17
CA VAL A 25 -17.80 1.91 42.04
C VAL A 25 -17.06 1.37 40.82
N MET A 26 -17.47 0.19 40.38
CA MET A 26 -17.13 -0.34 39.07
C MET A 26 -17.77 0.58 38.04
N ILE A 27 -17.00 1.49 37.46
CA ILE A 27 -17.40 2.17 36.23
C ILE A 27 -17.39 1.07 35.17
N ALA A 28 -18.58 0.63 34.75
CA ALA A 28 -18.73 -0.24 33.60
C ALA A 28 -18.10 0.48 32.41
N ARG A 29 -17.05 -0.12 31.83
CA ARG A 29 -16.59 0.23 30.49
C ARG A 29 -17.74 -0.05 29.54
N ASP A 30 -18.18 0.95 28.80
CA ASP A 30 -18.98 0.75 27.60
C ASP A 30 -18.22 -0.26 26.72
N GLY A 31 -18.78 -1.46 26.62
CA GLY A 31 -18.31 -2.46 25.68
C GLY A 31 -18.68 -2.00 24.29
N ALA A 32 -17.71 -1.42 23.57
CA ALA A 32 -17.80 -1.38 22.12
C ALA A 32 -17.86 -2.82 21.63
N VAL A 33 -19.02 -3.23 21.11
CA VAL A 33 -19.13 -4.47 20.33
C VAL A 33 -18.22 -4.26 19.12
N ALA A 34 -17.17 -5.08 18.99
CA ALA A 34 -16.29 -5.03 17.82
C ALA A 34 -17.15 -5.19 16.56
N ALA A 35 -16.94 -4.33 15.56
CA ALA A 35 -17.63 -4.46 14.28
C ALA A 35 -17.30 -5.84 13.68
N VAL A 36 -18.31 -6.55 13.21
CA VAL A 36 -18.14 -7.84 12.54
C VAL A 36 -17.47 -7.60 11.20
N ALA A 37 -16.40 -8.34 10.91
CA ALA A 37 -15.64 -8.21 9.67
C ALA A 37 -16.51 -8.49 8.43
N ASP A 38 -16.38 -7.64 7.40
CA ASP A 38 -17.16 -7.71 6.16
C ASP A 38 -16.24 -8.02 5.00
N LEU A 39 -16.53 -9.06 4.20
CA LEU A 39 -15.71 -9.39 3.05
C LEU A 39 -15.71 -8.28 2.00
N ALA A 40 -16.73 -7.42 1.99
CA ALA A 40 -16.80 -6.23 1.13
C ALA A 40 -15.78 -5.15 1.53
N ASP A 41 -15.18 -5.21 2.72
CA ASP A 41 -14.08 -4.33 3.11
C ASP A 41 -12.91 -4.51 2.14
N PRO A 42 -12.31 -3.43 1.58
CA PRO A 42 -11.30 -3.54 0.53
C PRO A 42 -10.12 -4.47 0.87
N ALA A 43 -9.69 -4.48 2.14
CA ALA A 43 -8.61 -5.35 2.60
C ALA A 43 -9.01 -6.83 2.62
N LEU A 44 -10.22 -7.15 3.09
CA LEU A 44 -10.71 -8.53 3.11
C LEU A 44 -11.15 -9.00 1.72
N LYS A 45 -11.59 -8.10 0.85
CA LYS A 45 -11.82 -8.38 -0.56
C LYS A 45 -10.53 -8.77 -1.27
N ASP A 46 -9.42 -8.05 -1.01
CA ASP A 46 -8.11 -8.44 -1.55
C ASP A 46 -7.66 -9.82 -1.03
N VAL A 47 -7.86 -10.09 0.28
CA VAL A 47 -7.62 -11.43 0.86
C VAL A 47 -8.44 -12.50 0.13
N ALA A 48 -9.73 -12.25 -0.12
CA ALA A 48 -10.60 -13.16 -0.87
C ALA A 48 -10.09 -13.42 -2.29
N MET A 49 -9.65 -12.37 -3.00
CA MET A 49 -9.09 -12.52 -4.35
C MET A 49 -7.82 -13.36 -4.37
N ARG A 50 -6.92 -13.18 -3.39
CA ARG A 50 -5.71 -14.00 -3.25
C ARG A 50 -6.01 -15.46 -2.93
N LEU A 51 -7.02 -15.70 -2.07
CA LEU A 51 -7.47 -17.05 -1.75
C LEU A 51 -8.04 -17.75 -2.99
N VAL A 52 -8.92 -17.10 -3.76
CA VAL A 52 -9.45 -17.63 -5.02
C VAL A 52 -8.30 -17.88 -6.01
N SER A 53 -7.42 -16.90 -6.23
CA SER A 53 -6.32 -17.05 -7.20
C SER A 53 -5.32 -18.14 -6.81
N SER A 54 -5.16 -18.44 -5.52
CA SER A 54 -4.34 -19.59 -5.11
C SER A 54 -4.92 -20.92 -5.59
N ALA A 55 -6.26 -21.02 -5.68
CA ALA A 55 -6.95 -22.21 -6.18
C ALA A 55 -7.13 -22.20 -7.71
N GLU A 56 -7.32 -21.05 -8.33
CA GLU A 56 -7.50 -20.95 -9.78
C GLU A 56 -6.17 -20.95 -10.54
N ASN A 57 -5.11 -20.39 -9.94
CA ASN A 57 -3.86 -20.07 -10.65
C ASN A 57 -2.59 -20.44 -9.85
N SER A 58 -2.71 -21.07 -8.68
CA SER A 58 -1.56 -21.40 -7.82
C SER A 58 -0.68 -20.19 -7.48
N SER A 59 -1.27 -18.99 -7.40
CA SER A 59 -0.58 -17.72 -7.14
C SER A 59 -1.40 -16.84 -6.20
N LEU A 60 -0.73 -16.01 -5.40
CA LEU A 60 -1.38 -14.93 -4.65
C LEU A 60 -1.45 -13.63 -5.47
N ASP A 61 -0.72 -13.53 -6.58
CA ASP A 61 -0.81 -12.38 -7.48
C ASP A 61 -1.99 -12.55 -8.43
N TRP A 62 -3.19 -12.31 -7.89
CA TRP A 62 -4.44 -12.38 -8.63
C TRP A 62 -4.52 -11.34 -9.76
N GLN A 63 -3.72 -10.26 -9.68
CA GLN A 63 -3.72 -9.19 -10.67
C GLN A 63 -2.88 -9.55 -11.91
N GLU A 64 -1.94 -10.48 -11.82
CA GLU A 64 -1.29 -11.04 -13.01
C GLU A 64 -2.27 -11.87 -13.86
N GLN A 65 -3.42 -12.25 -13.30
CA GLN A 65 -4.37 -13.15 -13.95
C GLN A 65 -5.34 -12.44 -14.90
N TYR A 66 -5.37 -11.09 -14.97
CA TYR A 66 -6.19 -10.39 -15.98
C TYR A 66 -5.90 -10.88 -17.41
N GLY A 67 -4.65 -11.25 -17.69
CA GLY A 67 -4.22 -11.78 -19.00
C GLY A 67 -4.20 -13.29 -19.10
N TYR A 68 -4.50 -14.03 -18.03
CA TYR A 68 -4.59 -15.48 -18.07
C TYR A 68 -5.67 -15.91 -19.06
N ILE A 69 -5.36 -16.89 -19.90
CA ILE A 69 -6.30 -17.53 -20.83
C ILE A 69 -5.72 -18.87 -21.29
N GLU A 70 -6.48 -19.94 -21.05
CA GLU A 70 -6.15 -21.31 -21.43
C GLU A 70 -7.43 -22.14 -21.57
N ASP A 71 -7.47 -23.08 -22.50
CA ASP A 71 -8.46 -24.16 -22.45
C ASP A 71 -7.84 -25.31 -21.66
N ILE A 72 -8.38 -25.53 -20.47
CA ILE A 72 -7.88 -26.52 -19.52
C ILE A 72 -8.48 -27.92 -19.75
N GLY A 73 -9.31 -28.09 -20.79
CA GLY A 73 -9.89 -29.38 -21.17
C GLY A 73 -11.00 -29.86 -20.24
N ASP A 74 -11.66 -28.95 -19.52
CA ASP A 74 -12.77 -29.25 -18.61
C ASP A 74 -14.16 -29.21 -19.29
N GLY A 75 -14.19 -28.92 -20.59
CA GLY A 75 -15.42 -28.82 -21.39
C GLY A 75 -16.09 -27.45 -21.34
N ARG A 76 -15.42 -26.40 -20.83
CA ARG A 76 -15.91 -25.01 -20.84
C ARG A 76 -15.31 -24.14 -21.95
N GLY A 77 -14.42 -24.70 -22.77
CA GLY A 77 -13.62 -23.97 -23.75
C GLY A 77 -12.52 -23.14 -23.06
N TYR A 78 -12.21 -21.97 -23.59
CA TYR A 78 -11.25 -21.08 -22.93
C TYR A 78 -11.74 -20.64 -21.56
N THR A 79 -10.87 -20.73 -20.56
CA THR A 79 -10.98 -20.18 -19.20
C THR A 79 -9.99 -19.03 -19.08
N ALA A 80 -10.41 -17.85 -18.63
CA ALA A 80 -9.58 -16.64 -18.68
C ALA A 80 -9.84 -15.64 -17.55
N GLY A 81 -8.89 -14.76 -17.30
CA GLY A 81 -9.06 -13.63 -16.38
C GLY A 81 -9.02 -13.97 -14.90
N ILE A 82 -9.33 -12.97 -14.08
CA ILE A 82 -9.11 -12.96 -12.62
C ILE A 82 -9.94 -13.96 -11.80
N ILE A 83 -10.99 -14.55 -12.39
CA ILE A 83 -11.83 -15.57 -11.75
C ILE A 83 -12.18 -16.74 -12.68
N GLY A 84 -11.49 -16.88 -13.82
CA GLY A 84 -11.73 -17.97 -14.76
C GLY A 84 -13.03 -17.86 -15.56
N PHE A 85 -13.29 -16.72 -16.19
CA PHE A 85 -14.41 -16.55 -17.14
C PHE A 85 -14.29 -17.52 -18.30
N CYS A 86 -15.37 -18.22 -18.69
CA CYS A 86 -15.30 -19.23 -19.74
C CYS A 86 -16.08 -18.86 -21.02
N SER A 87 -15.54 -19.23 -22.18
CA SER A 87 -16.22 -19.02 -23.47
C SER A 87 -17.53 -19.80 -23.58
N GLY A 88 -17.60 -20.97 -22.95
CA GLY A 88 -18.76 -21.85 -22.96
C GLY A 88 -19.86 -21.52 -21.93
N THR A 89 -19.59 -20.65 -20.95
CA THR A 89 -20.53 -20.34 -19.84
C THR A 89 -21.17 -18.96 -19.95
N GLY A 90 -20.74 -18.14 -20.91
CA GLY A 90 -21.36 -16.86 -21.25
C GLY A 90 -20.85 -15.66 -20.46
N ASP A 91 -20.16 -15.87 -19.35
CA ASP A 91 -19.50 -14.85 -18.55
C ASP A 91 -18.29 -14.22 -19.27
N MET A 92 -17.50 -14.99 -20.03
CA MET A 92 -16.45 -14.41 -20.89
C MET A 92 -17.06 -13.49 -21.96
N LEU A 93 -18.19 -13.89 -22.55
CA LEU A 93 -18.91 -13.06 -23.51
C LEU A 93 -19.38 -11.75 -22.84
N ALA A 94 -19.92 -11.82 -21.62
CA ALA A 94 -20.34 -10.64 -20.87
C ALA A 94 -19.18 -9.67 -20.60
N VAL A 95 -18.01 -10.18 -20.21
CA VAL A 95 -16.79 -9.35 -20.05
C VAL A 95 -16.44 -8.62 -21.35
N VAL A 96 -16.43 -9.32 -22.49
CA VAL A 96 -16.07 -8.71 -23.77
C VAL A 96 -17.13 -7.71 -24.23
N GLU A 97 -18.42 -7.98 -24.00
CA GLU A 97 -19.51 -7.03 -24.31
C GLU A 97 -19.43 -5.75 -23.45
N ARG A 98 -19.10 -5.87 -22.17
CA ARG A 98 -18.83 -4.71 -21.28
C ARG A 98 -17.61 -3.92 -21.76
N TYR A 99 -16.52 -4.61 -22.08
CA TYR A 99 -15.32 -3.96 -22.58
C TYR A 99 -15.57 -3.23 -23.90
N THR A 100 -16.30 -3.84 -24.84
CA THR A 100 -16.68 -3.19 -26.11
C THR A 100 -17.66 -2.04 -25.93
N SER A 101 -18.52 -2.08 -24.92
CA SER A 101 -19.37 -0.94 -24.57
C SER A 101 -18.56 0.26 -24.08
N ALA A 102 -17.52 0.02 -23.27
CA ALA A 102 -16.63 1.07 -22.75
C ALA A 102 -15.59 1.55 -23.79
N ALA A 103 -15.11 0.65 -24.64
CA ALA A 103 -14.09 0.90 -25.65
C ALA A 103 -14.47 0.20 -26.99
N PRO A 104 -15.28 0.82 -27.86
CA PRO A 104 -15.84 0.16 -29.04
C PRO A 104 -14.82 -0.40 -30.04
N GLU A 105 -13.67 0.26 -30.19
CA GLU A 105 -12.61 -0.11 -31.13
C GLU A 105 -11.56 -1.06 -30.52
N ASN A 106 -11.90 -1.73 -29.42
CA ASN A 106 -10.95 -2.59 -28.73
C ASN A 106 -10.60 -3.87 -29.50
N VAL A 107 -9.48 -4.49 -29.11
CA VAL A 107 -8.91 -5.66 -29.80
C VAL A 107 -9.76 -6.94 -29.69
N LEU A 108 -10.70 -7.00 -28.76
CA LEU A 108 -11.59 -8.14 -28.55
C LEU A 108 -12.95 -7.99 -29.24
N ALA A 109 -13.33 -6.77 -29.65
CA ALA A 109 -14.64 -6.48 -30.24
C ALA A 109 -14.94 -7.34 -31.49
N ALA A 110 -13.91 -7.63 -32.30
CA ALA A 110 -14.02 -8.46 -33.49
C ALA A 110 -14.42 -9.93 -33.20
N TYR A 111 -14.21 -10.41 -31.98
CA TYR A 111 -14.48 -11.78 -31.56
C TYR A 111 -15.90 -11.97 -31.01
N LEU A 112 -16.66 -10.89 -30.77
CA LEU A 112 -18.03 -10.98 -30.23
C LEU A 112 -18.96 -11.91 -31.03
N PRO A 113 -18.98 -11.91 -32.39
CA PRO A 113 -19.80 -12.85 -33.15
C PRO A 113 -19.43 -14.33 -32.89
N ALA A 114 -18.12 -14.63 -32.78
CA ALA A 114 -17.64 -15.97 -32.50
C ALA A 114 -17.95 -16.40 -31.06
N LEU A 115 -17.69 -15.52 -30.08
CA LEU A 115 -18.04 -15.76 -28.67
C LEU A 115 -19.53 -16.06 -28.49
N ARG A 116 -20.42 -15.35 -29.19
CA ARG A 116 -21.86 -15.64 -29.17
C ARG A 116 -22.22 -16.98 -29.80
N ALA A 117 -21.48 -17.40 -30.83
CA ALA A 117 -21.73 -18.66 -31.53
C ALA A 117 -21.26 -19.88 -30.73
N VAL A 118 -20.14 -19.77 -30.01
CA VAL A 118 -19.56 -20.88 -29.23
C VAL A 118 -20.13 -20.97 -27.80
N ASN A 119 -20.81 -19.93 -27.31
CA ASN A 119 -21.42 -19.93 -25.99
C ASN A 119 -22.36 -21.14 -25.79
N GLY A 120 -22.21 -21.84 -24.66
CA GLY A 120 -22.86 -23.12 -24.37
C GLY A 120 -22.11 -24.35 -24.88
N THR A 121 -20.92 -24.19 -25.46
CA THR A 121 -20.05 -25.28 -25.96
C THR A 121 -18.58 -25.04 -25.58
N ASP A 122 -17.73 -26.05 -25.75
CA ASP A 122 -16.28 -25.95 -25.63
C ASP A 122 -15.58 -25.59 -26.96
N SER A 123 -16.33 -25.18 -27.99
CA SER A 123 -15.77 -24.90 -29.32
C SER A 123 -14.88 -23.64 -29.34
N HIS A 124 -13.82 -23.70 -30.14
CA HIS A 124 -12.93 -22.57 -30.44
C HIS A 124 -13.18 -21.96 -31.82
N ASP A 125 -14.26 -22.35 -32.51
CA ASP A 125 -14.55 -21.90 -33.87
C ASP A 125 -14.66 -20.37 -33.96
N GLY A 126 -13.81 -19.75 -34.79
CA GLY A 126 -13.78 -18.30 -34.97
C GLY A 126 -13.02 -17.53 -33.88
N LEU A 127 -12.36 -18.21 -32.95
CA LEU A 127 -11.53 -17.62 -31.89
C LEU A 127 -10.02 -17.68 -32.22
N ASP A 128 -9.65 -17.77 -33.49
CA ASP A 128 -8.25 -17.76 -33.93
C ASP A 128 -7.53 -16.47 -33.49
N GLY A 129 -6.43 -16.62 -32.75
CA GLY A 129 -5.66 -15.50 -32.18
C GLY A 129 -6.32 -14.81 -30.98
N PHE A 130 -7.47 -15.29 -30.50
CA PHE A 130 -8.17 -14.73 -29.35
C PHE A 130 -7.32 -14.74 -28.06
N PRO A 131 -6.55 -15.80 -27.72
CA PRO A 131 -5.67 -15.77 -26.56
C PRO A 131 -4.64 -14.63 -26.56
N ASP A 132 -4.06 -14.30 -27.72
CA ASP A 132 -3.10 -13.21 -27.84
C ASP A 132 -3.78 -11.84 -27.76
N ALA A 133 -4.97 -11.72 -28.36
CA ALA A 133 -5.79 -10.52 -28.23
C ALA A 133 -6.21 -10.28 -26.77
N TRP A 134 -6.55 -11.33 -26.03
CA TRP A 134 -6.90 -11.27 -24.61
C TRP A 134 -5.73 -10.80 -23.75
N ARG A 135 -4.56 -11.40 -23.91
CA ARG A 135 -3.33 -10.97 -23.22
C ARG A 135 -2.96 -9.52 -23.54
N LYS A 136 -3.18 -9.09 -24.78
CA LYS A 136 -2.97 -7.69 -25.19
C LYS A 136 -3.98 -6.76 -24.52
N ALA A 137 -5.26 -7.14 -24.49
CA ALA A 137 -6.32 -6.37 -23.83
C ALA A 137 -6.07 -6.25 -22.33
N ALA A 138 -5.43 -7.23 -21.67
CA ALA A 138 -5.09 -7.17 -20.25
C ALA A 138 -4.15 -6.03 -19.84
N ALA A 139 -3.51 -5.33 -20.79
CA ALA A 139 -2.78 -4.10 -20.52
C ALA A 139 -3.68 -2.84 -20.47
N ASP A 140 -4.90 -2.93 -20.99
CA ASP A 140 -5.87 -1.83 -21.05
C ASP A 140 -6.65 -1.73 -19.72
N PRO A 141 -6.62 -0.59 -19.01
CA PRO A 141 -7.41 -0.38 -17.80
C PRO A 141 -8.92 -0.59 -18.00
N ALA A 142 -9.47 -0.29 -19.17
CA ALA A 142 -10.89 -0.48 -19.43
C ALA A 142 -11.28 -1.97 -19.51
N PHE A 143 -10.38 -2.84 -19.96
CA PHE A 143 -10.60 -4.28 -19.96
C PHE A 143 -10.52 -4.86 -18.55
N ARG A 144 -9.55 -4.39 -17.74
CA ARG A 144 -9.46 -4.78 -16.32
C ARG A 144 -10.70 -4.38 -15.55
N ALA A 145 -11.19 -3.15 -15.75
CA ALA A 145 -12.42 -2.66 -15.16
C ALA A 145 -13.65 -3.48 -15.59
N ALA A 146 -13.70 -3.96 -16.85
CA ALA A 146 -14.77 -4.84 -17.30
C ALA A 146 -14.75 -6.21 -16.59
N GLN A 147 -13.56 -6.79 -16.39
CA GLN A 147 -13.42 -8.02 -15.60
C GLN A 147 -13.80 -7.81 -14.12
N ASP A 148 -13.37 -6.70 -13.51
CA ASP A 148 -13.71 -6.36 -12.13
C ASP A 148 -15.22 -6.18 -11.95
N ALA A 149 -15.88 -5.49 -12.89
CA ALA A 149 -17.33 -5.29 -12.86
C ALA A 149 -18.10 -6.61 -13.01
N GLU A 150 -17.69 -7.49 -13.93
CA GLU A 150 -18.35 -8.79 -14.10
C GLU A 150 -18.16 -9.69 -12.86
N ARG A 151 -16.94 -9.75 -12.30
CA ARG A 151 -16.68 -10.41 -11.02
C ARG A 151 -17.63 -9.89 -9.94
N ASP A 152 -17.71 -8.57 -9.81
CA ASP A 152 -18.41 -7.93 -8.70
C ASP A 152 -19.93 -8.09 -8.80
N GLU A 153 -20.49 -7.86 -9.98
CA GLU A 153 -21.93 -7.89 -10.19
C GLU A 153 -22.51 -9.30 -10.23
N THR A 154 -21.79 -10.26 -10.82
CA THR A 154 -22.32 -11.62 -11.06
C THR A 154 -21.96 -12.59 -9.93
N TYR A 155 -20.81 -12.41 -9.28
CA TYR A 155 -20.29 -13.38 -8.31
C TYR A 155 -20.17 -12.78 -6.90
N PHE A 156 -19.37 -11.73 -6.74
CA PHE A 156 -18.98 -11.24 -5.42
C PHE A 156 -20.15 -10.62 -4.66
N ALA A 157 -20.83 -9.62 -5.22
CA ALA A 157 -21.92 -8.95 -4.53
C ALA A 157 -23.11 -9.87 -4.24
N PRO A 158 -23.55 -10.76 -5.15
CA PRO A 158 -24.59 -11.75 -4.85
C PRO A 158 -24.20 -12.72 -3.72
N ALA A 159 -22.99 -13.27 -3.74
CA ALA A 159 -22.54 -14.20 -2.71
C ALA A 159 -22.42 -13.53 -1.34
N VAL A 160 -21.77 -12.36 -1.28
CA VAL A 160 -21.61 -11.60 -0.03
C VAL A 160 -22.98 -11.13 0.48
N GLY A 161 -23.86 -10.67 -0.41
CA GLY A 161 -25.23 -10.29 -0.05
C GLY A 161 -26.01 -11.45 0.56
N GLN A 162 -26.01 -12.62 -0.09
CA GLN A 162 -26.72 -13.80 0.42
C GLN A 162 -26.14 -14.31 1.74
N ALA A 163 -24.81 -14.31 1.89
CA ALA A 163 -24.15 -14.72 3.13
C ALA A 163 -24.50 -13.77 4.29
N LYS A 164 -24.63 -12.46 4.03
CA LYS A 164 -25.09 -11.49 5.05
C LYS A 164 -26.54 -11.74 5.47
N GLU A 165 -27.43 -12.09 4.54
CA GLU A 165 -28.80 -12.49 4.88
C GLU A 165 -28.86 -13.76 5.74
N ASP A 166 -27.89 -14.66 5.57
CA ASP A 166 -27.72 -15.84 6.42
C ASP A 166 -27.02 -15.53 7.76
N GLY A 167 -26.59 -14.28 7.96
CA GLY A 167 -25.92 -13.84 9.20
C GLY A 167 -24.47 -14.30 9.31
N LEU A 168 -23.81 -14.58 8.19
CA LEU A 168 -22.44 -15.08 8.15
C LEU A 168 -21.39 -13.96 8.22
N ARG A 169 -20.32 -14.21 8.94
CA ARG A 169 -19.10 -13.38 9.03
C ARG A 169 -18.23 -13.57 7.79
N ALA A 170 -17.10 -12.86 7.72
CA ALA A 170 -16.23 -12.82 6.54
C ALA A 170 -15.82 -14.20 6.01
N LEU A 171 -15.53 -15.20 6.86
CA LEU A 171 -15.22 -16.55 6.40
C LEU A 171 -16.40 -17.21 5.67
N GLY A 172 -17.62 -17.06 6.18
CA GLY A 172 -18.81 -17.60 5.53
C GLY A 172 -19.17 -16.87 4.24
N GLN A 173 -18.98 -15.55 4.22
CA GLN A 173 -19.08 -14.75 3.00
C GLN A 173 -18.07 -15.22 1.95
N PHE A 174 -16.83 -15.51 2.36
CA PHE A 174 -15.81 -16.06 1.47
C PHE A 174 -16.18 -17.46 0.97
N ALA A 175 -16.70 -18.34 1.83
CA ALA A 175 -17.13 -19.66 1.44
C ALA A 175 -18.22 -19.62 0.34
N TYR A 176 -19.16 -18.67 0.44
CA TYR A 176 -20.18 -18.45 -0.60
C TYR A 176 -19.55 -17.90 -1.88
N TYR A 177 -18.63 -16.95 -1.76
CA TYR A 177 -17.94 -16.35 -2.90
C TYR A 177 -17.11 -17.39 -3.68
N ASP A 178 -16.34 -18.21 -2.98
CA ASP A 178 -15.53 -19.26 -3.58
C ASP A 178 -16.40 -20.36 -4.22
N ALA A 179 -17.56 -20.66 -3.63
CA ALA A 179 -18.52 -21.60 -4.20
C ALA A 179 -19.20 -21.06 -5.46
N ILE A 180 -19.63 -19.79 -5.49
CA ILE A 180 -20.28 -19.21 -6.68
C ILE A 180 -19.29 -19.03 -7.84
N VAL A 181 -18.00 -18.79 -7.56
CA VAL A 181 -16.96 -18.75 -8.60
C VAL A 181 -16.84 -20.10 -9.29
N MET A 182 -16.77 -21.19 -8.51
CA MET A 182 -16.56 -22.54 -9.06
C MET A 182 -17.83 -23.18 -9.66
N HIS A 183 -18.98 -22.99 -9.03
CA HIS A 183 -20.24 -23.67 -9.40
C HIS A 183 -21.22 -22.77 -10.13
N GLY A 184 -20.93 -21.47 -10.24
CA GLY A 184 -21.78 -20.48 -10.88
C GLY A 184 -22.98 -20.03 -10.01
N PRO A 185 -23.66 -18.96 -10.46
CA PRO A 185 -24.87 -18.43 -9.82
C PRO A 185 -26.09 -19.35 -10.02
N GLY A 186 -27.19 -19.04 -9.35
CA GLY A 186 -28.45 -19.78 -9.50
C GLY A 186 -28.38 -21.16 -8.85
N ALA A 187 -28.59 -22.23 -9.64
CA ALA A 187 -28.60 -23.61 -9.14
C ALA A 187 -27.24 -24.02 -8.52
N GLY A 188 -26.10 -23.49 -8.99
CA GLY A 188 -24.78 -23.81 -8.44
C GLY A 188 -24.64 -23.51 -6.95
N LEU A 189 -24.47 -22.23 -6.59
CA LEU A 189 -24.44 -21.81 -5.18
C LEU A 189 -25.77 -22.14 -4.47
N GLY A 190 -26.91 -22.01 -5.15
CA GLY A 190 -28.24 -22.18 -4.58
C GLY A 190 -28.52 -23.60 -4.07
N ASP A 191 -28.12 -24.63 -4.82
CA ASP A 191 -28.33 -26.03 -4.43
C ASP A 191 -27.40 -26.41 -3.27
N ILE A 192 -26.14 -25.95 -3.28
CA ILE A 192 -25.19 -26.15 -2.18
C ILE A 192 -25.72 -25.51 -0.89
N ARG A 193 -26.17 -24.26 -0.98
CA ARG A 193 -26.79 -23.55 0.15
C ARG A 193 -28.05 -24.26 0.64
N SER A 194 -28.91 -24.74 -0.26
CA SER A 194 -30.14 -25.45 0.11
C SER A 194 -29.83 -26.74 0.87
N ALA A 195 -28.85 -27.52 0.41
CA ALA A 195 -28.40 -28.72 1.11
C ALA A 195 -27.80 -28.41 2.49
N ALA A 196 -27.07 -27.29 2.63
CA ALA A 196 -26.56 -26.84 3.92
C ALA A 196 -27.69 -26.49 4.91
N LEU A 197 -28.71 -25.76 4.44
CA LEU A 197 -29.88 -25.36 5.23
C LEU A 197 -30.74 -26.54 5.69
N GLU A 198 -30.76 -27.64 4.93
CA GLU A 198 -31.43 -28.89 5.37
C GLU A 198 -30.68 -29.57 6.54
N ALA A 199 -29.37 -29.35 6.65
CA ALA A 199 -28.52 -29.99 7.64
C ALA A 199 -28.28 -29.13 8.90
N ALA A 200 -28.25 -27.79 8.77
CA ALA A 200 -28.01 -26.88 9.88
C ALA A 200 -28.73 -25.53 9.67
N GLU A 201 -29.27 -24.96 10.75
CA GLU A 201 -29.82 -23.61 10.74
C GLU A 201 -28.68 -22.57 10.62
N PRO A 202 -28.83 -21.52 9.79
CA PRO A 202 -27.84 -20.45 9.70
C PRO A 202 -27.96 -19.48 10.89
N PRO A 203 -26.94 -18.64 11.14
CA PRO A 203 -26.97 -17.65 12.22
C PRO A 203 -28.19 -16.71 12.19
N SER A 204 -28.68 -16.33 11.01
CA SER A 204 -29.88 -15.48 10.89
C SER A 204 -31.16 -16.15 11.41
N GLN A 205 -31.15 -17.48 11.57
CA GLN A 205 -32.24 -18.26 12.16
C GLN A 205 -31.93 -18.74 13.59
N GLY A 206 -30.79 -18.32 14.15
CA GLY A 206 -30.37 -18.67 15.52
C GLY A 206 -29.48 -19.90 15.62
N GLY A 207 -29.02 -20.45 14.49
CA GLY A 207 -28.07 -21.56 14.46
C GLY A 207 -26.63 -21.15 14.75
N ASP A 208 -25.78 -22.14 15.07
CA ASP A 208 -24.36 -21.93 15.28
C ASP A 208 -23.62 -21.77 13.93
N GLU A 209 -22.87 -20.68 13.78
CA GLU A 209 -22.19 -20.36 12.52
C GLU A 209 -21.18 -21.44 12.11
N THR A 210 -20.46 -22.03 13.07
CA THR A 210 -19.47 -23.05 12.76
C THR A 210 -20.15 -24.33 12.28
N ALA A 211 -21.25 -24.73 12.92
CA ALA A 211 -22.06 -25.87 12.50
C ALA A 211 -22.66 -25.66 11.10
N TYR A 212 -23.16 -24.45 10.82
CA TYR A 212 -23.67 -24.11 9.49
C TYR A 212 -22.58 -24.14 8.42
N LEU A 213 -21.41 -23.57 8.68
CA LEU A 213 -20.29 -23.58 7.74
C LEU A 213 -19.72 -24.98 7.52
N GLU A 214 -19.68 -25.84 8.54
CA GLU A 214 -19.34 -27.25 8.37
C GLU A 214 -20.32 -27.95 7.40
N ALA A 215 -21.63 -27.76 7.60
CA ALA A 215 -22.66 -28.31 6.71
C ALA A 215 -22.56 -27.76 5.28
N PHE A 216 -22.28 -26.47 5.12
CA PHE A 216 -22.08 -25.84 3.82
C PHE A 216 -20.85 -26.38 3.09
N LEU A 217 -19.72 -26.51 3.78
CA LEU A 217 -18.49 -27.04 3.21
C LEU A 217 -18.62 -28.54 2.87
N ASP A 218 -19.40 -29.31 3.63
CA ASP A 218 -19.76 -30.69 3.29
C ASP A 218 -20.60 -30.79 2.03
N ALA A 219 -21.67 -29.99 1.92
CA ALA A 219 -22.49 -29.92 0.73
C ALA A 219 -21.67 -29.53 -0.50
N ARG A 220 -20.74 -28.58 -0.34
CA ARG A 220 -19.84 -28.13 -1.39
C ARG A 220 -18.87 -29.23 -1.84
N VAL A 221 -18.22 -29.92 -0.91
CA VAL A 221 -17.32 -31.04 -1.24
C VAL A 221 -18.08 -32.16 -1.96
N ALA A 222 -19.33 -32.42 -1.58
CA ALA A 222 -20.19 -33.36 -2.29
C ALA A 222 -20.45 -32.91 -3.73
N ALA A 223 -20.78 -31.63 -3.95
CA ALA A 223 -20.96 -31.07 -5.28
C ALA A 223 -19.68 -31.16 -6.15
N MET A 224 -18.53 -30.73 -5.61
CA MET A 224 -17.23 -30.80 -6.29
C MET A 224 -16.89 -32.21 -6.78
N ARG A 225 -17.19 -33.25 -5.99
CA ARG A 225 -16.91 -34.65 -6.36
C ARG A 225 -17.77 -35.19 -7.49
N THR A 226 -18.88 -34.52 -7.84
CA THR A 226 -19.72 -34.91 -8.99
C THR A 226 -19.13 -34.46 -10.33
N GLU A 227 -18.22 -33.48 -10.32
CA GLU A 227 -17.56 -32.93 -11.50
C GLU A 227 -16.14 -33.51 -11.63
N ALA A 228 -15.83 -34.17 -12.76
CA ALA A 228 -14.53 -34.84 -12.93
C ALA A 228 -13.34 -33.88 -12.85
N ALA A 229 -13.52 -32.62 -13.30
CA ALA A 229 -12.52 -31.56 -13.25
C ALA A 229 -12.27 -30.99 -11.83
N HIS A 230 -13.18 -31.24 -10.88
CA HIS A 230 -13.17 -30.61 -9.55
C HIS A 230 -12.96 -31.61 -8.40
N ARG A 231 -12.33 -32.77 -8.67
CA ARG A 231 -12.15 -33.83 -7.67
C ARG A 231 -11.16 -33.48 -6.55
N ASP A 232 -10.24 -32.55 -6.80
CA ASP A 232 -9.37 -32.01 -5.75
C ASP A 232 -10.17 -31.00 -4.91
N THR A 233 -10.31 -31.30 -3.62
CA THR A 233 -11.09 -30.51 -2.67
C THR A 233 -10.21 -29.66 -1.76
N GLY A 234 -8.91 -29.47 -2.08
CA GLY A 234 -7.94 -28.76 -1.24
C GLY A 234 -8.35 -27.31 -0.93
N ARG A 235 -8.99 -26.60 -1.88
CA ARG A 235 -9.54 -25.26 -1.64
C ARG A 235 -10.56 -25.21 -0.49
N VAL A 236 -11.19 -26.35 -0.19
CA VAL A 236 -12.07 -26.54 0.97
C VAL A 236 -11.30 -27.19 2.13
N ASP A 237 -10.75 -28.39 1.92
CA ASP A 237 -10.23 -29.27 2.96
C ASP A 237 -8.97 -28.74 3.66
N THR A 238 -8.07 -28.14 2.89
CA THR A 238 -6.76 -27.64 3.36
C THR A 238 -6.69 -26.11 3.38
N ALA A 239 -7.82 -25.42 3.18
CA ALA A 239 -7.94 -23.96 3.31
C ALA A 239 -9.17 -23.55 4.14
N GLN A 240 -10.38 -23.51 3.56
CA GLN A 240 -11.58 -23.03 4.27
C GLN A 240 -11.88 -23.79 5.57
N ARG A 241 -11.75 -25.13 5.56
CA ARG A 241 -11.90 -25.96 6.75
C ARG A 241 -10.79 -25.72 7.76
N VAL A 242 -9.59 -25.30 7.34
CA VAL A 242 -8.51 -24.92 8.26
C VAL A 242 -8.88 -23.64 8.99
N PHE A 243 -9.31 -22.59 8.25
CA PHE A 243 -9.73 -21.33 8.86
C PHE A 243 -10.91 -21.51 9.82
N LEU A 244 -11.86 -22.38 9.46
CA LEU A 244 -13.00 -22.71 10.30
C LEU A 244 -12.57 -23.42 11.60
N ARG A 245 -11.69 -24.42 11.51
CA ARG A 245 -11.14 -25.14 12.68
C ARG A 245 -10.31 -24.24 13.59
N ASP A 246 -9.62 -23.27 13.02
CA ASP A 246 -8.86 -22.26 13.76
C ASP A 246 -9.78 -21.22 14.43
N GLY A 247 -11.09 -21.28 14.19
CA GLY A 247 -12.07 -20.31 14.71
C GLY A 247 -11.96 -18.93 14.07
N ASN A 248 -11.29 -18.81 12.93
CA ASN A 248 -11.05 -17.55 12.24
C ASN A 248 -12.24 -17.16 11.35
N LEU A 249 -13.40 -16.96 11.98
CA LEU A 249 -14.65 -16.60 11.31
C LEU A 249 -14.61 -15.21 10.65
N ASP A 250 -13.68 -14.34 11.05
CA ASP A 250 -13.44 -13.02 10.45
C ASP A 250 -12.38 -13.03 9.34
N LEU A 251 -11.84 -14.19 8.97
CA LEU A 251 -10.83 -14.33 7.91
C LEU A 251 -9.62 -13.39 8.11
N THR A 252 -9.23 -13.16 9.35
CA THR A 252 -8.19 -12.19 9.71
C THR A 252 -6.80 -12.80 9.50
N PRO A 253 -5.89 -12.13 8.75
CA PRO A 253 -4.49 -12.56 8.66
C PRO A 253 -3.78 -12.59 10.03
N PRO A 254 -2.80 -13.49 10.25
CA PRO A 254 -2.17 -14.32 9.24
C PRO A 254 -3.03 -15.51 8.83
N LEU A 255 -3.11 -15.75 7.52
CA LEU A 255 -3.78 -16.93 6.96
C LEU A 255 -2.73 -17.86 6.38
N ARG A 256 -2.83 -19.16 6.69
CA ARG A 256 -1.96 -20.20 6.14
C ARG A 256 -2.82 -21.34 5.65
N TRP A 257 -2.58 -21.77 4.43
CA TRP A 257 -3.35 -22.85 3.82
C TRP A 257 -2.53 -23.57 2.75
N GLU A 258 -3.10 -24.65 2.23
CA GLU A 258 -2.52 -25.41 1.12
C GLU A 258 -3.59 -25.66 0.05
N VAL A 259 -3.23 -25.54 -1.22
CA VAL A 259 -4.04 -25.99 -2.36
C VAL A 259 -3.11 -26.70 -3.35
N TYR A 260 -3.52 -27.86 -3.87
CA TYR A 260 -2.70 -28.70 -4.77
C TYR A 260 -1.32 -29.09 -4.21
N GLY A 261 -1.17 -29.19 -2.89
CA GLY A 261 0.12 -29.46 -2.25
C GLY A 261 1.05 -28.24 -2.13
N LEU A 262 0.61 -27.05 -2.54
CA LEU A 262 1.37 -25.81 -2.47
C LEU A 262 0.97 -24.99 -1.23
N PRO A 263 1.93 -24.64 -0.34
CA PRO A 263 1.65 -23.81 0.81
C PRO A 263 1.53 -22.33 0.43
N PHE A 264 0.55 -21.66 1.00
CA PHE A 264 0.32 -20.23 0.84
C PHE A 264 0.22 -19.54 2.21
N GLU A 265 0.69 -18.30 2.27
CA GLU A 265 0.58 -17.45 3.46
C GLU A 265 0.21 -16.02 3.07
N ILE A 266 -0.80 -15.47 3.74
CA ILE A 266 -1.01 -14.03 3.83
C ILE A 266 -0.58 -13.64 5.23
N ALA A 267 0.52 -12.89 5.34
CA ALA A 267 1.08 -12.48 6.63
C ALA A 267 0.13 -11.53 7.37
N ALA A 268 0.26 -11.48 8.70
CA ALA A 268 -0.37 -10.45 9.51
C ALA A 268 0.13 -9.07 9.05
N LEU A 269 -0.76 -8.24 8.54
CA LEU A 269 -0.50 -6.80 8.51
C LEU A 269 -0.48 -6.37 9.98
N GLY A 270 0.55 -5.62 10.40
CA GLY A 270 0.57 -5.02 11.76
C GLY A 270 -0.74 -4.26 11.99
N PRO A 271 -1.18 -4.06 13.25
CA PRO A 271 -2.55 -3.62 13.54
C PRO A 271 -2.93 -2.43 12.66
N ALA A 272 -3.86 -2.67 11.74
CA ALA A 272 -4.48 -1.61 10.98
C ALA A 272 -5.23 -0.72 11.99
N SER A 273 -5.11 0.59 11.84
CA SER A 273 -5.99 1.53 12.54
C SER A 273 -7.44 1.12 12.30
N SER A 274 -8.22 1.02 13.37
CA SER A 274 -9.54 0.37 13.45
C SER A 274 -10.65 0.93 12.55
N ASP A 275 -10.39 1.95 11.73
CA ASP A 275 -11.43 2.68 11.01
C ASP A 275 -11.19 2.70 9.48
N GLY A 276 -10.09 2.12 8.97
CA GLY A 276 -9.74 2.16 7.54
C GLY A 276 -9.34 3.55 6.99
N VAL A 277 -9.52 4.62 7.77
CA VAL A 277 -9.19 6.02 7.44
C VAL A 277 -7.72 6.31 7.73
N PHE A 278 -7.03 7.01 6.82
CA PHE A 278 -5.67 7.48 7.08
C PHE A 278 -5.66 8.68 8.04
N VAL A 279 -4.60 8.81 8.82
CA VAL A 279 -4.36 9.95 9.72
C VAL A 279 -3.68 11.07 8.94
N HIS A 280 -4.27 12.26 9.02
CA HIS A 280 -3.80 13.44 8.32
C HIS A 280 -3.62 14.66 9.24
N PRO A 281 -2.56 15.49 9.05
CA PRO A 281 -1.40 15.19 8.22
C PRO A 281 -0.63 13.99 8.80
N GLY A 282 -0.12 13.10 7.93
CA GLY A 282 0.52 11.86 8.37
C GLY A 282 1.53 11.25 7.40
N VAL A 283 2.04 12.01 6.43
CA VAL A 283 3.16 11.60 5.57
C VAL A 283 4.46 12.20 6.10
N LEU A 284 5.33 11.35 6.66
CA LEU A 284 6.58 11.65 7.37
C LEU A 284 6.45 12.58 8.59
N VAL A 285 5.66 13.65 8.53
CA VAL A 285 5.47 14.61 9.61
C VAL A 285 3.99 14.69 9.98
N GLY A 286 3.67 14.29 11.22
CA GLY A 286 2.33 14.35 11.77
C GLY A 286 2.01 15.66 12.51
N ALA A 287 0.74 15.82 12.91
CA ALA A 287 0.26 17.01 13.61
C ALA A 287 1.06 17.36 14.89
N GLU A 288 1.48 16.36 15.65
CA GLU A 288 2.28 16.55 16.88
C GLU A 288 3.64 17.19 16.58
N ARG A 289 4.37 16.66 15.58
CA ARG A 289 5.68 17.19 15.18
C ARG A 289 5.56 18.58 14.58
N LEU A 290 4.54 18.82 13.75
CA LEU A 290 4.26 20.14 13.21
C LEU A 290 4.04 21.18 14.34
N ALA A 291 3.24 20.83 15.35
CA ALA A 291 2.97 21.71 16.49
C ALA A 291 4.20 21.96 17.38
N ALA A 292 5.19 21.05 17.36
CA ALA A 292 6.41 21.16 18.16
C ALA A 292 7.50 22.05 17.52
N MET A 293 7.36 22.44 16.25
CA MET A 293 8.35 23.25 15.55
C MET A 293 8.47 24.65 16.17
N ASP A 294 9.70 25.09 16.45
CA ASP A 294 9.99 26.41 17.03
C ASP A 294 10.56 27.37 15.96
N ALA A 295 9.87 28.50 15.75
CA ALA A 295 10.28 29.60 14.89
C ALA A 295 11.60 30.27 15.32
N ARG A 296 12.09 30.00 16.54
CA ARG A 296 13.37 30.52 17.07
C ARG A 296 14.51 29.51 16.96
N SER A 297 14.26 28.33 16.38
CA SER A 297 15.28 27.30 16.23
C SER A 297 16.26 27.66 15.10
N ALA A 298 17.54 27.32 15.27
CA ALA A 298 18.54 27.49 14.22
C ALA A 298 18.20 26.70 12.95
N ALA A 299 17.48 25.58 13.07
CA ALA A 299 17.00 24.81 11.93
C ALA A 299 15.91 25.53 11.12
N PHE A 300 15.03 26.27 11.80
CA PHE A 300 14.06 27.12 11.13
C PHE A 300 14.75 28.30 10.43
N ASP A 301 15.71 28.96 11.09
CA ASP A 301 16.49 30.04 10.48
C ASP A 301 17.25 29.56 9.22
N ASP A 302 17.89 28.39 9.27
CA ASP A 302 18.58 27.78 8.13
C ASP A 302 17.62 27.47 6.96
N MET A 303 16.46 26.88 7.27
CA MET A 303 15.41 26.63 6.28
C MET A 303 14.94 27.92 5.60
N MET A 304 14.67 28.97 6.38
CA MET A 304 14.20 30.26 5.89
C MET A 304 15.25 31.02 5.07
N ALA A 305 16.54 30.80 5.35
CA ALA A 305 17.65 31.35 4.57
C ALA A 305 17.86 30.63 3.22
N SER A 306 17.26 29.46 3.04
CA SER A 306 17.40 28.68 1.81
C SER A 306 16.63 29.29 0.63
N ARG A 307 17.11 29.01 -0.59
CA ARG A 307 16.40 29.39 -1.83
C ARG A 307 15.02 28.75 -1.98
N TYR A 308 14.73 27.70 -1.21
CA TYR A 308 13.45 26.99 -1.25
C TYR A 308 12.35 27.72 -0.45
N ALA A 309 12.73 28.59 0.49
CA ALA A 309 11.79 29.45 1.24
C ALA A 309 11.46 30.77 0.53
N SER A 310 11.98 31.00 -0.69
CA SER A 310 11.76 32.24 -1.44
C SER A 310 10.31 32.36 -1.94
N LEU A 311 9.63 33.44 -1.56
CA LEU A 311 8.30 33.81 -2.08
C LEU A 311 8.33 34.24 -3.55
N ASP A 312 9.51 34.59 -4.09
CA ASP A 312 9.69 35.01 -5.48
C ASP A 312 10.01 33.84 -6.43
N ARG A 313 9.93 32.59 -5.94
CA ARG A 313 10.20 31.40 -6.77
C ARG A 313 9.11 31.25 -7.83
N THR A 314 9.53 31.20 -9.10
CA THR A 314 8.65 30.85 -10.23
C THR A 314 8.70 29.34 -10.46
N PRO A 315 7.57 28.60 -10.39
CA PRO A 315 7.54 27.19 -10.70
C PRO A 315 7.84 26.93 -12.19
N THR A 316 8.43 25.78 -12.48
CA THR A 316 8.93 25.43 -13.82
C THR A 316 8.36 24.11 -14.35
N PRO A 317 7.01 23.95 -14.37
CA PRO A 317 6.39 22.70 -14.73
C PRO A 317 6.59 22.35 -16.20
N ARG A 318 6.62 21.05 -16.49
CA ARG A 318 6.71 20.51 -17.86
C ARG A 318 5.70 19.39 -18.05
N ALA A 319 5.09 19.32 -19.23
CA ALA A 319 4.16 18.25 -19.57
C ALA A 319 4.85 16.88 -19.60
N THR A 320 6.10 16.85 -20.07
CA THR A 320 6.94 15.65 -20.01
C THR A 320 8.23 15.99 -19.27
N VAL A 321 8.44 15.30 -18.14
CA VAL A 321 9.71 15.30 -17.42
C VAL A 321 10.56 14.16 -17.99
N GLU A 322 11.54 14.50 -18.82
CA GLU A 322 12.41 13.52 -19.48
C GLU A 322 13.77 13.46 -18.77
N CYS A 323 14.05 12.31 -18.18
CA CYS A 323 15.23 12.10 -17.35
C CYS A 323 16.05 10.92 -17.87
N GLY A 324 17.10 11.22 -18.63
CA GLY A 324 18.03 10.19 -19.10
C GLY A 324 19.00 9.74 -18.01
N SER A 325 19.94 8.87 -18.38
CA SER A 325 20.92 8.30 -17.45
C SER A 325 21.73 9.43 -16.77
N TYR A 326 21.86 9.39 -15.44
CA TYR A 326 22.44 10.48 -14.64
C TYR A 326 21.79 11.85 -14.90
N SER A 327 20.50 11.84 -15.24
CA SER A 327 19.72 13.01 -15.68
C SER A 327 20.34 13.68 -16.92
N ARG A 328 20.71 12.89 -17.92
CA ARG A 328 21.15 13.37 -19.25
C ARG A 328 20.33 12.70 -20.36
N PRO A 329 19.37 13.41 -20.97
CA PRO A 329 19.02 14.82 -20.76
C PRO A 329 18.37 15.09 -19.39
N ASN A 330 18.44 16.36 -18.95
CA ASN A 330 17.73 16.89 -17.79
C ASN A 330 16.65 17.84 -18.29
N HIS A 331 15.51 17.31 -18.73
CA HIS A 331 14.39 18.12 -19.16
C HIS A 331 13.30 18.04 -18.09
N GLY A 332 13.43 18.87 -17.05
CA GLY A 332 12.46 18.96 -15.96
C GLY A 332 12.81 18.18 -14.69
N CYS A 333 13.84 17.34 -14.69
CA CYS A 333 14.15 16.48 -13.53
C CYS A 333 14.58 17.29 -12.31
N THR A 334 15.47 18.28 -12.52
CA THR A 334 15.87 19.19 -11.43
C THR A 334 14.74 20.16 -11.09
N ASP A 335 14.10 20.74 -12.11
CA ASP A 335 12.97 21.66 -11.99
C ASP A 335 11.89 21.08 -11.05
N GLU A 336 11.44 19.87 -11.34
CA GLU A 336 10.41 19.14 -10.59
C GLU A 336 10.78 18.89 -9.14
N ARG A 337 11.95 18.26 -8.92
CA ARG A 337 12.38 17.88 -7.57
C ARG A 337 12.57 19.09 -6.66
N GLU A 338 13.14 20.15 -7.22
CA GLU A 338 13.39 21.37 -6.48
C GLU A 338 12.11 22.17 -6.22
N ASP A 339 11.14 22.13 -7.13
CA ASP A 339 9.80 22.68 -6.91
C ASP A 339 9.04 21.89 -5.83
N ALA A 340 9.17 20.55 -5.79
CA ALA A 340 8.59 19.73 -4.73
C ALA A 340 9.17 20.10 -3.34
N ILE A 341 10.49 20.24 -3.25
CA ILE A 341 11.17 20.68 -2.03
C ILE A 341 10.76 22.11 -1.66
N ALA A 342 10.65 23.02 -2.64
CA ALA A 342 10.17 24.38 -2.38
C ALA A 342 8.75 24.39 -1.82
N ALA A 343 7.82 23.64 -2.43
CA ALA A 343 6.46 23.54 -1.93
C ALA A 343 6.41 23.03 -0.48
N TYR A 344 7.19 21.99 -0.15
CA TYR A 344 7.29 21.48 1.21
C TYR A 344 7.91 22.50 2.19
N THR A 345 8.98 23.18 1.77
CA THR A 345 9.64 24.24 2.55
C THR A 345 8.69 25.38 2.87
N LEU A 346 7.94 25.84 1.87
CA LEU A 346 6.96 26.92 2.00
C LEU A 346 5.76 26.47 2.85
N ALA A 347 5.32 25.22 2.75
CA ALA A 347 4.28 24.67 3.62
C ALA A 347 4.72 24.62 5.10
N LEU A 348 5.96 24.21 5.38
CA LEU A 348 6.55 24.28 6.72
C LEU A 348 6.70 25.72 7.23
N ALA A 349 7.19 26.63 6.38
CA ALA A 349 7.31 28.05 6.69
C ALA A 349 5.95 28.65 7.08
N TRP A 350 4.90 28.35 6.31
CA TRP A 350 3.54 28.72 6.65
C TRP A 350 3.09 28.13 7.99
N HIS A 351 3.34 26.84 8.23
CA HIS A 351 2.90 26.19 9.47
C HIS A 351 3.51 26.88 10.71
N VAL A 352 4.80 27.21 10.66
CA VAL A 352 5.52 27.82 11.78
C VAL A 352 5.18 29.30 11.95
N THR A 353 5.11 30.07 10.85
CA THR A 353 4.92 31.54 10.90
C THR A 353 3.47 31.97 10.92
N ARG A 354 2.57 31.13 10.39
CA ARG A 354 1.18 31.46 10.05
C ARG A 354 1.04 32.64 9.09
N ASP A 355 2.05 32.91 8.27
CA ASP A 355 1.98 33.90 7.19
C ASP A 355 1.47 33.23 5.90
N ASP A 356 0.23 33.57 5.53
CA ASP A 356 -0.49 32.97 4.40
C ASP A 356 0.23 33.12 3.06
N ARG A 357 1.15 34.08 2.92
CA ARG A 357 1.97 34.21 1.70
C ARG A 357 2.75 32.94 1.41
N TYR A 358 3.22 32.23 2.43
CA TYR A 358 3.94 30.98 2.26
C TYR A 358 3.02 29.83 1.83
N ALA A 359 1.80 29.73 2.39
CA ALA A 359 0.81 28.74 1.95
C ALA A 359 0.41 28.99 0.49
N MET A 360 0.13 30.25 0.13
CA MET A 360 -0.22 30.63 -1.24
C MET A 360 0.91 30.32 -2.23
N ALA A 361 2.17 30.54 -1.85
CA ALA A 361 3.33 30.19 -2.68
C ALA A 361 3.48 28.66 -2.84
N ALA A 362 3.29 27.88 -1.76
CA ALA A 362 3.29 26.42 -1.85
C ALA A 362 2.17 25.90 -2.78
N ILE A 363 0.95 26.42 -2.63
CA ILE A 363 -0.20 26.12 -3.50
C ILE A 363 0.11 26.49 -4.95
N THR A 364 0.70 27.66 -5.20
CA THR A 364 1.04 28.10 -6.57
C THR A 364 1.97 27.11 -7.27
N ILE A 365 2.96 26.57 -6.56
CA ILE A 365 3.87 25.56 -7.11
C ILE A 365 3.12 24.25 -7.38
N MET A 366 2.39 23.72 -6.40
CA MET A 366 1.63 22.47 -6.54
C MET A 366 0.57 22.57 -7.66
N ASP A 367 -0.11 23.70 -7.78
CA ASP A 367 -1.11 23.96 -8.80
C ASP A 367 -0.51 24.05 -10.21
N ALA A 368 0.67 24.66 -10.34
CA ALA A 368 1.36 24.79 -11.62
C ALA A 368 1.79 23.42 -12.17
N TRP A 369 2.31 22.54 -11.31
CA TRP A 369 2.68 21.18 -11.69
C TRP A 369 1.46 20.31 -11.99
N SER A 370 0.44 20.33 -11.13
CA SER A 370 -0.79 19.54 -11.35
C SER A 370 -1.61 19.96 -12.56
N ALA A 371 -1.46 21.19 -13.04
CA ALA A 371 -2.09 21.65 -14.27
C ALA A 371 -1.33 21.26 -15.55
N THR A 372 -0.07 20.83 -15.43
CA THR A 372 0.83 20.71 -16.59
C THR A 372 1.39 19.31 -16.78
N LEU A 373 1.82 18.63 -15.71
CA LEU A 373 2.55 17.37 -15.80
C LEU A 373 1.67 16.23 -16.31
N GLU A 374 2.14 15.52 -17.33
CA GLU A 374 1.41 14.39 -17.93
C GLU A 374 2.17 13.06 -17.78
N ARG A 375 3.51 13.09 -17.74
CA ARG A 375 4.35 11.86 -17.66
C ARG A 375 5.81 12.12 -17.32
N HIS A 376 6.44 11.10 -16.75
CA HIS A 376 7.90 10.94 -16.68
C HIS A 376 8.37 9.98 -17.77
N THR A 377 9.49 10.28 -18.44
CA THR A 377 10.04 9.44 -19.50
C THR A 377 11.55 9.25 -19.37
N ASN A 378 12.07 8.27 -20.12
CA ASN A 378 13.48 7.89 -20.20
C ASN A 378 13.97 7.10 -18.95
N SER A 379 15.20 6.61 -18.99
CA SER A 379 15.72 5.56 -18.08
C SER A 379 15.69 5.90 -16.59
N ASN A 380 15.74 7.19 -16.22
CA ASN A 380 15.75 7.63 -14.83
C ASN A 380 14.36 8.05 -14.33
N ALA A 381 13.33 8.00 -15.17
CA ALA A 381 11.97 8.42 -14.83
C ALA A 381 11.43 7.80 -13.52
N PRO A 382 11.53 6.47 -13.29
CA PRO A 382 10.96 5.88 -12.08
C PRO A 382 11.60 6.42 -10.80
N LEU A 383 12.92 6.60 -10.79
CA LEU A 383 13.64 7.15 -9.64
C LEU A 383 13.31 8.63 -9.41
N GLN A 384 13.24 9.43 -10.48
CA GLN A 384 12.91 10.85 -10.37
C GLN A 384 11.48 11.04 -9.85
N ALA A 385 10.53 10.25 -10.36
CA ALA A 385 9.17 10.21 -9.86
C ALA A 385 9.13 9.76 -8.38
N GLY A 386 9.98 8.81 -7.96
CA GLY A 386 10.15 8.44 -6.56
C GLY A 386 10.63 9.59 -5.68
N TRP A 387 11.68 10.31 -6.09
CA TRP A 387 12.19 11.44 -5.32
C TRP A 387 11.18 12.57 -5.19
N ALA A 388 10.61 13.06 -6.31
CA ALA A 388 9.62 14.13 -6.24
C ALA A 388 8.31 13.68 -5.56
N GLY A 389 7.83 12.47 -5.88
CA GLY A 389 6.60 11.89 -5.36
C GLY A 389 6.64 11.56 -3.86
N SER A 390 7.82 11.43 -3.25
CA SER A 390 7.95 11.30 -1.79
C SER A 390 7.83 12.64 -1.05
N VAL A 391 8.04 13.77 -1.73
CA VAL A 391 8.00 15.12 -1.13
C VAL A 391 6.65 15.80 -1.35
N TRP A 392 6.07 15.66 -2.54
CA TRP A 392 4.78 16.27 -2.89
C TRP A 392 3.67 16.03 -1.85
N PRO A 393 3.41 14.78 -1.40
CA PRO A 393 2.37 14.53 -0.41
C PRO A 393 2.66 15.23 0.92
N ARG A 394 3.92 15.35 1.35
CA ARG A 394 4.27 16.03 2.61
C ARG A 394 3.84 17.50 2.60
N ALA A 395 4.07 18.19 1.48
CA ALA A 395 3.61 19.57 1.30
C ALA A 395 2.09 19.66 1.25
N ALA A 396 1.46 18.78 0.47
CA ALA A 396 0.02 18.74 0.25
C ALA A 396 -0.76 18.43 1.52
N GLU A 397 -0.26 17.53 2.38
CA GLU A 397 -0.82 17.21 3.69
C GLU A 397 -0.88 18.44 4.61
N ILE A 398 0.23 19.18 4.72
CA ILE A 398 0.30 20.38 5.56
C ILE A 398 -0.69 21.44 5.08
N ILE A 399 -0.79 21.65 3.76
CA ILE A 399 -1.69 22.66 3.19
C ILE A 399 -3.15 22.22 3.28
N ARG A 400 -3.50 21.00 2.83
CA ARG A 400 -4.88 20.53 2.77
C ARG A 400 -5.53 20.45 4.15
N TYR A 401 -4.81 19.92 5.14
CA TYR A 401 -5.36 19.68 6.48
C TYR A 401 -5.01 20.77 7.49
N GLY A 402 -3.98 21.58 7.21
CA GLY A 402 -3.60 22.71 8.06
C GLY A 402 -4.22 24.03 7.59
N TYR A 403 -4.03 24.40 6.33
CA TYR A 403 -4.44 25.70 5.79
C TYR A 403 -5.90 25.66 5.31
N GLY A 404 -6.30 24.58 4.63
CA GLY A 404 -7.68 24.29 4.24
C GLY A 404 -8.20 24.99 2.99
N ASP A 405 -7.72 26.21 2.66
CA ASP A 405 -8.14 26.94 1.46
C ASP A 405 -7.27 26.58 0.25
N TRP A 406 -7.54 25.42 -0.35
CA TRP A 406 -6.88 24.95 -1.57
C TRP A 406 -7.89 24.39 -2.58
N PRO A 407 -8.51 25.25 -3.42
CA PRO A 407 -9.57 24.83 -4.35
C PRO A 407 -9.16 23.78 -5.38
N ALA A 408 -7.87 23.70 -5.71
CA ALA A 408 -7.32 22.79 -6.70
C ALA A 408 -6.72 21.50 -6.11
N ALA A 409 -6.92 21.23 -4.81
CA ALA A 409 -6.41 20.03 -4.15
C ALA A 409 -6.76 18.73 -4.88
N GLU A 410 -7.99 18.62 -5.42
CA GLU A 410 -8.40 17.43 -6.17
C GLU A 410 -7.67 17.28 -7.51
N ARG A 411 -7.33 18.38 -8.21
CA ARG A 411 -6.50 18.31 -9.43
C ARG A 411 -5.10 17.81 -9.10
N PHE A 412 -4.54 18.28 -7.98
CA PHE A 412 -3.25 17.79 -7.50
C PHE A 412 -3.30 16.32 -7.12
N ALA A 413 -4.36 15.88 -6.42
CA ALA A 413 -4.60 14.48 -6.13
C ALA A 413 -4.66 13.63 -7.41
N THR A 414 -5.34 14.11 -8.45
CA THR A 414 -5.37 13.46 -9.77
C THR A 414 -3.97 13.34 -10.40
N MET A 415 -3.12 14.39 -10.33
CA MET A 415 -1.74 14.29 -10.80
C MET A 415 -0.97 13.18 -10.07
N LEU A 416 -1.08 13.10 -8.74
CA LEU A 416 -0.43 12.04 -7.98
C LEU A 416 -0.96 10.65 -8.34
N ARG A 417 -2.28 10.51 -8.50
CA ARG A 417 -2.96 9.26 -8.83
C ARG A 417 -2.64 8.75 -10.24
N ASP A 418 -2.63 9.63 -11.22
CA ASP A 418 -2.61 9.24 -12.63
C ASP A 418 -1.21 9.28 -13.24
N VAL A 419 -0.32 10.14 -12.72
CA VAL A 419 1.04 10.32 -13.27
C VAL A 419 2.10 9.64 -12.40
N TYR A 420 2.08 9.88 -11.09
CA TYR A 420 3.12 9.36 -10.19
C TYR A 420 2.86 7.91 -9.78
N LEU A 421 1.69 7.63 -9.21
CA LEU A 421 1.39 6.33 -8.60
C LEU A 421 1.61 5.14 -9.54
N PRO A 422 1.15 5.15 -10.82
CA PRO A 422 1.34 4.04 -11.76
C PRO A 422 2.81 3.84 -12.16
N THR A 423 3.67 4.83 -11.90
CA THR A 423 5.12 4.75 -12.11
C THR A 423 5.81 4.15 -10.89
N VAL A 424 5.51 4.65 -9.69
CA VAL A 424 6.23 4.27 -8.46
C VAL A 424 5.75 2.95 -7.85
N ILE A 425 4.46 2.60 -7.98
CA ILE A 425 3.88 1.38 -7.39
C ILE A 425 4.36 0.08 -8.08
N LYS A 426 5.02 0.19 -9.23
CA LYS A 426 5.61 -0.94 -9.96
C LYS A 426 6.87 -1.48 -9.29
N GLY A 427 7.51 -0.69 -8.43
CA GLY A 427 8.83 -1.01 -7.90
C GLY A 427 9.92 -1.04 -8.97
N SER A 428 11.11 -1.46 -8.58
CA SER A 428 12.27 -1.55 -9.47
C SER A 428 13.21 -2.69 -9.07
N CYS A 429 13.91 -3.23 -10.06
CA CYS A 429 15.03 -4.15 -9.84
C CYS A 429 16.38 -3.53 -10.26
N SER A 430 16.41 -2.21 -10.53
CA SER A 430 17.63 -1.52 -10.97
C SER A 430 18.69 -1.45 -9.87
N ASN A 431 18.32 -0.98 -8.68
CA ASN A 431 19.12 -0.96 -7.44
C ASN A 431 18.18 -0.83 -6.23
N GLY A 432 18.65 -1.14 -5.03
CA GLY A 432 17.84 -1.11 -3.81
C GLY A 432 17.32 0.27 -3.42
N ASN A 433 18.15 1.33 -3.47
CA ASN A 433 17.65 2.68 -3.16
C ASN A 433 16.57 3.16 -4.13
N TRP A 434 16.59 2.68 -5.39
CA TRP A 434 15.61 3.09 -6.39
C TRP A 434 14.22 2.62 -5.98
N GLU A 435 14.12 1.32 -5.68
CA GLU A 435 12.85 0.77 -5.22
C GLU A 435 12.44 1.38 -3.89
N LEU A 436 13.34 1.55 -2.92
CA LEU A 436 12.98 2.15 -1.64
C LEU A 436 12.45 3.58 -1.79
N SER A 437 13.05 4.40 -2.66
CA SER A 437 12.55 5.75 -2.96
C SER A 437 11.18 5.72 -3.64
N MET A 438 10.94 4.75 -4.52
CA MET A 438 9.64 4.55 -5.17
C MET A 438 8.57 4.06 -4.18
N ILE A 439 8.92 3.15 -3.27
CA ILE A 439 8.04 2.68 -2.20
C ILE A 439 7.67 3.85 -1.29
N GLU A 440 8.63 4.68 -0.88
CA GLU A 440 8.38 5.86 -0.06
C GLU A 440 7.37 6.80 -0.73
N ALA A 441 7.57 7.09 -2.03
CA ALA A 441 6.61 7.87 -2.81
C ALA A 441 5.23 7.22 -2.86
N ALA A 442 5.16 5.92 -3.14
CA ALA A 442 3.89 5.18 -3.22
C ALA A 442 3.15 5.23 -1.88
N VAL A 443 3.83 4.98 -0.77
CA VAL A 443 3.25 5.05 0.58
C VAL A 443 2.71 6.46 0.88
N GLY A 444 3.52 7.50 0.65
CA GLY A 444 3.12 8.88 0.91
C GLY A 444 1.95 9.35 0.03
N ILE A 445 1.97 8.98 -1.26
CA ILE A 445 0.88 9.27 -2.20
C ILE A 445 -0.39 8.54 -1.76
N SER A 446 -0.30 7.26 -1.43
CA SER A 446 -1.45 6.47 -1.02
C SER A 446 -2.10 6.98 0.27
N VAL A 447 -1.31 7.43 1.25
CA VAL A 447 -1.85 8.13 2.42
C VAL A 447 -2.64 9.36 1.97
N PHE A 448 -2.02 10.31 1.24
CA PHE A 448 -2.68 11.56 0.81
C PHE A 448 -3.95 11.35 -0.03
N LEU A 449 -4.01 10.26 -0.80
CA LEU A 449 -5.15 9.92 -1.66
C LEU A 449 -6.24 9.09 -0.95
N ASP A 450 -6.06 8.76 0.32
CA ASP A 450 -6.86 7.77 1.04
C ASP A 450 -6.93 6.38 0.33
N ASP A 451 -5.85 6.00 -0.36
CA ASP A 451 -5.76 4.80 -1.19
C ASP A 451 -5.14 3.62 -0.41
N ARG A 452 -5.98 2.94 0.37
CA ARG A 452 -5.57 1.78 1.17
C ARG A 452 -5.00 0.66 0.31
N PHE A 453 -5.56 0.43 -0.87
CA PHE A 453 -5.15 -0.66 -1.74
C PHE A 453 -3.68 -0.51 -2.17
N ASN A 454 -3.32 0.66 -2.70
CA ASN A 454 -1.94 0.90 -3.13
C ASN A 454 -0.99 1.09 -1.94
N TYR A 455 -1.47 1.54 -0.78
CA TYR A 455 -0.67 1.56 0.45
C TYR A 455 -0.24 0.14 0.85
N GLU A 456 -1.17 -0.82 0.95
CA GLU A 456 -0.83 -2.19 1.34
C GLU A 456 0.09 -2.86 0.31
N ARG A 457 -0.11 -2.59 -0.99
CA ARG A 457 0.79 -3.06 -2.05
C ARG A 457 2.20 -2.49 -1.89
N ALA A 458 2.34 -1.20 -1.57
CA ALA A 458 3.64 -0.58 -1.31
C ALA A 458 4.29 -1.14 -0.04
N MET A 459 3.52 -1.39 1.02
CA MET A 459 4.01 -1.98 2.27
C MET A 459 4.43 -3.45 2.11
N ALA A 460 3.79 -4.21 1.23
CA ALA A 460 4.25 -5.55 0.86
C ALA A 460 5.62 -5.50 0.19
N MET A 461 5.81 -4.61 -0.80
CA MET A 461 7.12 -4.40 -1.42
C MET A 461 8.17 -3.92 -0.40
N PHE A 462 7.76 -3.06 0.55
CA PHE A 462 8.62 -2.61 1.63
C PHE A 462 9.13 -3.77 2.49
N ALA A 463 8.23 -4.68 2.87
CA ALA A 463 8.56 -5.83 3.71
C ALA A 463 9.56 -6.78 3.04
N GLU A 464 9.50 -6.94 1.73
CA GLU A 464 10.49 -7.70 0.96
C GLU A 464 11.82 -6.95 0.81
N ARG A 465 11.76 -5.64 0.52
CA ARG A 465 12.94 -4.86 0.13
C ARG A 465 13.86 -4.54 1.30
N VAL A 466 13.33 -4.25 2.49
CA VAL A 466 14.14 -3.87 3.66
C VAL A 466 15.20 -4.92 4.05
N PRO A 467 14.86 -6.21 4.26
CA PRO A 467 15.86 -7.22 4.60
C PRO A 467 16.82 -7.52 3.44
N ALA A 468 16.39 -7.33 2.19
CA ALA A 468 17.26 -7.46 1.03
C ALA A 468 18.20 -6.27 0.82
N TYR A 469 17.93 -5.12 1.44
CA TYR A 469 18.74 -3.92 1.33
C TYR A 469 19.74 -3.77 2.47
N LEU A 470 19.30 -3.94 3.72
CA LEU A 470 20.16 -3.83 4.89
C LEU A 470 20.40 -5.23 5.45
N TYR A 471 21.64 -5.71 5.46
CA TYR A 471 21.98 -7.05 5.93
C TYR A 471 21.94 -7.16 7.47
N LEU A 472 21.43 -8.30 7.96
CA LEU A 472 21.64 -8.79 9.30
C LEU A 472 22.03 -10.27 9.27
N SER A 473 22.99 -10.64 10.10
CA SER A 473 23.45 -12.01 10.31
C SER A 473 22.38 -12.92 10.88
N SER A 474 21.36 -12.36 11.55
CA SER A 474 20.16 -13.08 12.00
C SER A 474 19.36 -13.70 10.85
N ASP A 475 19.46 -13.16 9.63
CA ASP A 475 18.79 -13.70 8.44
C ASP A 475 19.56 -14.87 7.81
N GLY A 476 20.79 -15.10 8.26
CA GLY A 476 21.69 -16.13 7.75
C GLY A 476 23.00 -15.57 7.17
N PRO A 477 23.84 -16.46 6.61
CA PRO A 477 25.19 -16.11 6.17
C PRO A 477 25.24 -15.30 4.88
N ALA A 478 24.12 -15.17 4.16
CA ALA A 478 24.01 -14.44 2.90
C ALA A 478 22.82 -13.47 2.96
N PRO A 479 22.86 -12.35 2.21
CA PRO A 479 21.74 -11.44 2.16
C PRO A 479 20.47 -12.05 1.58
N VAL A 480 19.33 -11.61 2.11
CA VAL A 480 18.01 -11.95 1.58
C VAL A 480 17.88 -11.43 0.15
N SER A 481 17.33 -12.24 -0.74
CA SER A 481 17.01 -11.84 -2.12
C SER A 481 15.58 -11.32 -2.22
N VAL A 482 15.33 -10.47 -3.22
CA VAL A 482 13.95 -10.13 -3.62
C VAL A 482 13.60 -11.05 -4.79
N PRO A 483 12.65 -12.00 -4.65
CA PRO A 483 12.39 -13.04 -5.64
C PRO A 483 12.19 -12.52 -7.06
N ARG A 484 11.44 -11.42 -7.21
CA ARG A 484 11.16 -10.79 -8.52
C ARG A 484 12.37 -10.12 -9.19
N CYS A 485 13.50 -9.95 -8.50
CA CYS A 485 14.67 -9.19 -8.99
C CYS A 485 15.91 -10.04 -9.28
N GLY A 486 15.87 -11.35 -9.09
CA GLY A 486 17.05 -12.20 -9.22
C GLY A 486 18.17 -11.80 -8.24
N ASP A 487 19.42 -12.14 -8.59
CA ASP A 487 20.57 -11.93 -7.70
C ASP A 487 20.88 -10.44 -7.49
N SER A 488 20.92 -10.05 -6.22
CA SER A 488 21.22 -8.68 -5.81
C SER A 488 22.70 -8.32 -6.03
N ARG A 489 22.96 -7.10 -6.55
CA ARG A 489 24.31 -6.58 -6.70
C ARG A 489 24.80 -5.93 -5.41
N TRP A 490 25.70 -6.60 -4.71
CA TRP A 490 26.40 -6.08 -3.52
C TRP A 490 27.76 -5.42 -3.86
N HIS A 491 27.91 -4.92 -5.10
CA HIS A 491 29.09 -4.19 -5.56
C HIS A 491 30.45 -4.87 -5.29
N GLY A 492 30.50 -6.20 -5.45
CA GLY A 492 31.71 -7.00 -5.26
C GLY A 492 31.99 -7.42 -3.82
N GLN A 493 31.17 -6.98 -2.87
CA GLN A 493 31.27 -7.38 -1.47
C GLN A 493 30.89 -8.86 -1.28
N ARG A 494 31.70 -9.58 -0.50
CA ARG A 494 31.52 -11.03 -0.24
C ARG A 494 31.47 -11.38 1.24
N THR A 495 31.74 -10.42 2.11
CA THR A 495 31.66 -10.58 3.56
C THR A 495 30.57 -9.65 4.08
N PHE A 496 29.64 -10.19 4.83
CA PHE A 496 28.49 -9.43 5.30
C PHE A 496 28.59 -9.24 6.82
N VAL A 497 28.32 -8.01 7.27
CA VAL A 497 28.32 -7.61 8.68
C VAL A 497 27.03 -6.86 8.95
N ASP A 498 26.49 -6.96 10.16
CA ASP A 498 25.23 -6.32 10.52
C ASP A 498 25.24 -4.82 10.18
N GLY A 499 24.17 -4.37 9.52
CA GLY A 499 24.03 -2.98 9.08
C GLY A 499 24.64 -2.66 7.72
N LEU A 500 25.36 -3.60 7.09
CA LEU A 500 25.85 -3.41 5.72
C LEU A 500 24.68 -3.23 4.76
N ALA A 501 24.66 -2.12 4.02
CA ALA A 501 23.64 -1.89 3.00
C ALA A 501 24.11 -2.42 1.64
N GLN A 502 23.15 -2.76 0.77
CA GLN A 502 23.39 -3.28 -0.58
C GLN A 502 24.36 -2.39 -1.37
N GLU A 503 24.30 -1.08 -1.15
CA GLU A 503 25.07 -0.07 -1.89
C GLU A 503 26.24 0.51 -1.09
N THR A 504 26.58 -0.03 0.08
CA THR A 504 27.71 0.47 0.90
C THR A 504 29.02 0.53 0.11
N CYS A 505 29.30 -0.51 -0.68
CA CYS A 505 30.51 -0.59 -1.51
C CYS A 505 30.39 0.12 -2.87
N ARG A 506 29.24 0.72 -3.17
CA ARG A 506 29.07 1.65 -4.28
C ARG A 506 29.53 3.03 -3.85
N ASP A 507 28.78 3.61 -2.90
CA ASP A 507 29.06 4.87 -2.23
C ASP A 507 28.03 5.12 -1.12
N PHE A 508 28.42 5.95 -0.14
CA PHE A 508 27.59 6.30 1.00
C PHE A 508 26.41 7.21 0.61
N THR A 509 26.52 7.96 -0.48
CA THR A 509 25.44 8.83 -0.96
C THR A 509 24.19 8.02 -1.33
N HIS A 510 24.34 6.99 -2.15
CA HIS A 510 23.23 6.09 -2.53
C HIS A 510 22.78 5.20 -1.38
N THR A 511 23.71 4.82 -0.50
CA THR A 511 23.38 4.12 0.74
C THR A 511 22.46 4.97 1.63
N GLY A 512 22.79 6.26 1.78
CA GLY A 512 21.99 7.22 2.52
C GLY A 512 20.58 7.34 1.97
N TYR A 513 20.41 7.34 0.64
CA TYR A 513 19.08 7.38 0.02
C TYR A 513 18.21 6.18 0.42
N GLY A 514 18.76 4.98 0.38
CA GLY A 514 18.03 3.79 0.81
C GLY A 514 17.67 3.82 2.29
N ILE A 515 18.61 4.22 3.16
CA ILE A 515 18.36 4.33 4.60
C ILE A 515 17.28 5.38 4.91
N SER A 516 17.36 6.58 4.32
CA SER A 516 16.34 7.62 4.48
C SER A 516 14.96 7.12 4.09
N ALA A 517 14.83 6.55 2.89
CA ALA A 517 13.55 6.04 2.42
C ALA A 517 12.95 4.97 3.34
N ILE A 518 13.80 4.10 3.91
CA ILE A 518 13.37 3.14 4.94
C ILE A 518 12.82 3.86 6.17
N THR A 519 13.59 4.79 6.73
CA THR A 519 13.18 5.49 7.96
C THR A 519 11.92 6.35 7.75
N HIS A 520 11.74 6.92 6.56
CA HIS A 520 10.57 7.72 6.22
C HIS A 520 9.30 6.88 6.11
N VAL A 521 9.40 5.69 5.50
CA VAL A 521 8.28 4.74 5.45
C VAL A 521 7.93 4.24 6.84
N LEU A 522 8.92 3.93 7.69
CA LEU A 522 8.68 3.51 9.07
C LEU A 522 7.98 4.60 9.89
N GLU A 523 8.41 5.86 9.77
CA GLU A 523 7.78 6.98 10.47
C GLU A 523 6.37 7.26 9.94
N THR A 524 6.18 7.20 8.61
CA THR A 524 4.85 7.34 8.00
C THR A 524 3.92 6.23 8.48
N ALA A 525 4.35 4.96 8.43
CA ALA A 525 3.55 3.83 8.92
C ALA A 525 3.18 3.98 10.41
N ARG A 526 4.12 4.44 11.24
CA ARG A 526 3.87 4.73 12.66
C ARG A 526 2.80 5.81 12.85
N LEU A 527 2.84 6.88 12.05
CA LEU A 527 1.79 7.93 12.05
C LEU A 527 0.42 7.37 11.64
N GLN A 528 0.40 6.36 10.78
CA GLN A 528 -0.81 5.64 10.36
C GLN A 528 -1.25 4.54 11.35
N GLY A 529 -0.66 4.49 12.54
CA GLY A 529 -1.00 3.51 13.58
C GLY A 529 -0.33 2.14 13.43
N GLN A 530 0.50 1.96 12.40
CA GLN A 530 1.25 0.73 12.15
C GLN A 530 2.71 0.90 12.60
N ASP A 531 2.99 0.64 13.87
CA ASP A 531 4.37 0.72 14.38
C ASP A 531 5.22 -0.47 13.92
N LEU A 532 6.11 -0.21 12.97
CA LEU A 532 7.02 -1.20 12.38
C LEU A 532 8.45 -1.09 12.92
N TRP A 533 8.74 -0.15 13.81
CA TRP A 533 10.06 -0.03 14.44
C TRP A 533 10.47 -1.28 15.24
N PRO A 534 9.58 -1.98 15.95
CA PRO A 534 9.94 -3.25 16.60
C PRO A 534 10.43 -4.33 15.62
N ARG A 535 9.96 -4.32 14.36
CA ARG A 535 10.33 -5.29 13.34
C ARG A 535 11.62 -4.94 12.62
N TYR A 536 11.84 -3.66 12.28
CA TYR A 536 12.95 -3.24 11.43
C TYR A 536 14.02 -2.41 12.18
N GLY A 537 13.77 -2.01 13.42
CA GLY A 537 14.60 -1.09 14.17
C GLY A 537 16.00 -1.59 14.46
N GLU A 538 16.21 -2.89 14.70
CA GLU A 538 17.54 -3.47 14.87
C GLU A 538 18.40 -3.31 13.60
N ARG A 539 17.79 -3.58 12.44
CA ARG A 539 18.44 -3.47 11.13
C ARG A 539 18.80 -2.02 10.80
N VAL A 540 17.88 -1.10 11.05
CA VAL A 540 18.11 0.34 10.87
C VAL A 540 19.18 0.84 11.84
N ARG A 541 19.14 0.42 13.11
CA ARG A 541 20.15 0.78 14.12
C ARG A 541 21.55 0.35 13.68
N ALA A 542 21.69 -0.91 13.29
CA ALA A 542 22.98 -1.43 12.81
C ALA A 542 23.47 -0.66 11.57
N ALA A 543 22.57 -0.35 10.64
CA ALA A 543 22.93 0.41 9.43
C ALA A 543 23.37 1.84 9.75
N LEU A 544 22.60 2.59 10.55
CA LEU A 544 22.97 3.95 10.94
C LEU A 544 24.32 3.97 11.65
N GLU A 545 24.53 3.05 12.59
CA GLU A 545 25.74 3.04 13.39
C GLU A 545 26.99 2.64 12.58
N LEU A 546 26.87 1.65 11.70
CA LEU A 546 27.94 1.24 10.79
C LEU A 546 28.36 2.40 9.89
N HIS A 547 27.40 3.05 9.22
CA HIS A 547 27.70 4.10 8.27
C HIS A 547 28.17 5.38 8.97
N ALA A 548 27.59 5.75 10.11
CA ALA A 548 28.04 6.89 10.90
C ALA A 548 29.50 6.72 11.36
N ARG A 549 29.86 5.54 11.87
CA ARG A 549 31.23 5.22 12.30
C ARG A 549 32.26 5.50 11.20
N TYR A 550 32.01 5.04 9.98
CA TYR A 550 32.94 5.22 8.86
C TYR A 550 32.88 6.62 8.25
N GLN A 551 31.70 7.26 8.26
CA GLN A 551 31.54 8.66 7.85
C GLN A 551 32.34 9.61 8.76
N LEU A 552 32.49 9.26 10.04
CA LEU A 552 33.32 9.98 11.03
C LEU A 552 34.81 9.64 10.95
N GLY A 553 35.25 8.83 9.97
CA GLY A 553 36.67 8.61 9.70
C GLY A 553 37.29 7.40 10.40
N ALA A 554 36.49 6.45 10.89
CA ALA A 554 37.04 5.18 11.37
C ALA A 554 37.79 4.43 10.26
N ARG A 555 38.86 3.71 10.63
CA ARG A 555 39.64 2.91 9.68
C ARG A 555 38.80 1.77 9.10
N VAL A 556 38.73 1.70 7.78
CA VAL A 556 38.02 0.63 7.05
C VAL A 556 38.88 -0.64 6.99
N PRO A 557 38.35 -1.81 7.40
CA PRO A 557 39.06 -3.08 7.26
C PRO A 557 39.04 -3.57 5.81
N ALA A 558 40.07 -4.32 5.38
CA ALA A 558 40.13 -4.87 4.02
C ALA A 558 38.96 -5.81 3.67
N SER A 559 38.29 -6.38 4.68
CA SER A 559 37.09 -7.20 4.51
C SER A 559 35.84 -6.40 4.13
N LEU A 560 35.83 -5.07 4.28
CA LEU A 560 34.72 -4.19 3.93
C LEU A 560 35.11 -3.36 2.71
N CYS A 561 34.46 -3.62 1.56
CA CYS A 561 34.66 -2.90 0.31
C CYS A 561 36.12 -2.83 -0.15
N GLY A 562 36.91 -3.89 0.13
CA GLY A 562 38.33 -3.93 -0.19
C GLY A 562 39.21 -2.99 0.65
N GLY A 563 38.67 -2.40 1.72
CA GLY A 563 39.38 -1.46 2.59
C GLY A 563 39.22 0.01 2.20
N GLU A 564 38.38 0.33 1.22
CA GLU A 564 38.10 1.70 0.78
C GLU A 564 36.59 1.95 0.68
N LEU A 565 36.15 3.14 1.09
CA LEU A 565 34.75 3.57 1.04
C LEU A 565 34.66 4.95 0.38
N THR A 566 33.71 5.11 -0.53
CA THR A 566 33.33 6.42 -1.07
C THR A 566 32.32 7.06 -0.11
N LEU A 567 32.78 8.00 0.71
CA LEU A 567 31.95 8.70 1.70
C LEU A 567 30.97 9.71 1.06
N GLY A 568 30.04 10.23 1.86
CA GLY A 568 29.02 11.19 1.39
C GLY A 568 27.60 10.88 1.87
N LEU A 569 27.44 10.35 3.08
CA LEU A 569 26.17 9.81 3.58
C LEU A 569 25.01 10.82 3.52
N GLY A 570 25.31 12.12 3.64
CA GLY A 570 24.31 13.19 3.56
C GLY A 570 23.47 13.33 4.84
N PRO A 571 22.45 14.20 4.80
CA PRO A 571 21.64 14.56 5.97
C PRO A 571 20.55 13.52 6.32
N ILE A 572 20.90 12.24 6.45
CA ILE A 572 19.94 11.11 6.43
C ILE A 572 19.61 10.49 7.79
N ALA A 573 20.36 10.85 8.83
CA ALA A 573 20.35 10.11 10.10
C ALA A 573 19.25 10.53 11.07
N GLU A 574 18.65 11.70 10.87
CA GLU A 574 17.84 12.40 11.87
C GLU A 574 16.55 11.64 12.22
N VAL A 575 15.77 11.21 11.23
CA VAL A 575 14.49 10.49 11.46
C VAL A 575 14.74 9.17 12.19
N GLY A 576 15.72 8.38 11.73
CA GLY A 576 16.07 7.11 12.37
C GLY A 576 16.65 7.27 13.78
N TYR A 577 17.49 8.29 13.99
CA TYR A 577 18.05 8.59 15.31
C TYR A 577 16.96 9.03 16.30
N ALA A 578 16.04 9.90 15.88
CA ALA A 578 14.92 10.36 16.70
C ALA A 578 13.98 9.21 17.13
N ALA A 579 13.77 8.21 16.27
CA ALA A 579 12.91 7.08 16.56
C ALA A 579 13.59 6.00 17.45
N LEU A 580 14.89 5.73 17.23
CA LEU A 580 15.60 4.64 17.91
C LEU A 580 16.26 5.04 19.23
N GLY A 581 16.56 6.32 19.42
CA GLY A 581 17.16 6.86 20.63
C GLY A 581 18.69 6.70 20.72
N ALA A 582 19.30 7.55 21.54
CA ALA A 582 20.75 7.74 21.60
C ALA A 582 21.61 6.62 22.25
N PRO A 583 21.17 5.92 23.32
CA PRO A 583 22.06 5.02 24.07
C PRO A 583 22.71 3.90 23.25
N ASP A 584 22.04 3.47 22.17
CA ASP A 584 22.51 2.39 21.31
C ASP A 584 23.08 2.88 19.96
N LEU A 585 23.27 4.19 19.82
CA LEU A 585 23.65 4.86 18.56
C LEU A 585 24.74 5.95 18.77
N PRO A 586 25.88 5.67 19.43
CA PRO A 586 26.86 6.69 19.79
C PRO A 586 27.52 7.39 18.59
N HIS A 587 27.89 6.67 17.53
CA HIS A 587 28.46 7.29 16.32
C HIS A 587 27.39 8.07 15.56
N THR A 588 26.17 7.55 15.49
CA THR A 588 25.06 8.26 14.87
C THR A 588 24.74 9.54 15.63
N ALA A 589 24.74 9.51 16.96
CA ALA A 589 24.55 10.69 17.81
C ALA A 589 25.64 11.75 17.55
N GLU A 590 26.90 11.34 17.46
CA GLU A 590 28.02 12.22 17.12
C GLU A 590 27.86 12.82 15.73
N LEU A 591 27.51 12.01 14.72
CA LEU A 591 27.31 12.47 13.35
C LEU A 591 26.17 13.49 13.26
N VAL A 592 25.02 13.18 13.86
CA VAL A 592 23.85 14.07 13.92
C VAL A 592 24.23 15.39 14.61
N ALA A 593 24.93 15.35 15.74
CA ALA A 593 25.38 16.56 16.43
C ALA A 593 26.32 17.43 15.58
N GLN A 594 27.20 16.82 14.76
CA GLN A 594 28.09 17.55 13.85
C GLN A 594 27.38 18.09 12.60
N SER A 595 26.29 17.45 12.15
CA SER A 595 25.59 17.80 10.91
C SER A 595 24.42 18.76 11.09
N ARG A 596 23.94 18.98 12.32
CA ARG A 596 22.80 19.88 12.60
C ARG A 596 23.20 21.38 12.51
N PRO A 597 22.34 22.25 11.96
CA PRO A 597 21.09 21.93 11.27
C PRO A 597 21.33 21.28 9.90
N ALA A 598 20.62 20.18 9.65
CA ALA A 598 20.67 19.48 8.39
C ALA A 598 19.63 20.07 7.42
N GLY A 599 20.11 20.58 6.27
CA GLY A 599 19.28 21.15 5.22
C GLY A 599 18.60 20.10 4.33
N THR A 600 18.93 20.11 3.03
CA THR A 600 18.38 19.16 2.05
C THR A 600 19.47 18.52 1.19
N ASN A 601 19.24 17.30 0.72
CA ASN A 601 20.06 16.67 -0.33
C ASN A 601 19.68 17.11 -1.75
N ASN A 602 18.73 18.04 -1.90
CA ASN A 602 18.13 18.48 -3.17
C ASN A 602 17.41 17.35 -3.95
N LEU A 603 17.11 16.22 -3.30
CA LEU A 603 16.37 15.09 -3.88
C LEU A 603 15.02 14.87 -3.19
N PHE A 604 15.04 14.47 -1.92
CA PHE A 604 13.81 14.11 -1.18
C PHE A 604 13.95 14.17 0.35
N VAL A 605 15.19 14.29 0.85
CA VAL A 605 15.49 14.57 2.25
C VAL A 605 15.55 16.08 2.40
N ALA A 606 14.74 16.63 3.31
CA ALA A 606 14.66 18.07 3.53
C ALA A 606 14.19 18.39 4.94
N TRP A 607 14.94 19.24 5.65
CA TRP A 607 14.55 19.88 6.92
C TRP A 607 14.29 18.89 8.05
N GLU A 608 15.00 17.77 8.06
CA GLU A 608 14.78 16.74 9.06
C GLU A 608 15.16 17.22 10.46
N THR A 609 16.18 18.08 10.61
CA THR A 609 16.49 18.67 11.92
C THR A 609 15.36 19.56 12.44
N LEU A 610 14.64 20.27 11.57
CA LEU A 610 13.48 21.07 12.00
C LEU A 610 12.29 20.19 12.39
N THR A 611 12.09 19.07 11.69
CA THR A 611 10.90 18.22 11.82
C THR A 611 11.06 17.11 12.86
N HIS A 612 12.29 16.64 13.11
CA HIS A 612 12.61 15.47 13.93
C HIS A 612 13.77 15.71 14.92
N GLY A 613 14.40 16.89 14.91
CA GLY A 613 15.63 17.19 15.66
C GLY A 613 15.47 17.54 17.13
#